data_AF-A0A2V8KH98-F1
#
_entry.id   AF-A0A2V8KH98-F1
#
_cell.length_a   1.000
_cell.length_b   1.000
_cell.length_c   1.000
_cell.angle_alpha   90.00
_cell.angle_beta   90.00
_cell.angle_gamma   90.00
#
_symmetry.space_group_name_H-M   'P 1'
#
loop_
_entity.id
_entity.type
_entity.pdbx_description
1 polymer ?
#
loop_
_entity_poly.entity_id
_entity_poly.type
_entity_poly.pdbx_seq_one_letter_code
_entity_poly.pdbx_strand_id
1 'polypeptide(L)'
;MTTLHPDRVVAVWMRSGSSLMFLTHPEFARPDVPAAMYAIPMMTNPGVKEKPKLNPDAPDNRTDVEKMKGPWLGNIATFEEYRGKGGLIGFAPDPRTGHECGDSRYLAIPFLDACLAMRLPDKGGQKLKPMETSNAWLAPLFGDEAKPAAEFKGNPDEAVWPPNEAVAKAWMEYVKTGATSDTTPPPAPFNVRLAQRGSGNRNYLGRRSRFRKWHPTVHSSA
;
A
#
# COMPACT_ATOMS: atom_id res chain seq x y z
N MET A 1 -6.74 -12.37 11.28
CA MET A 1 -6.05 -13.21 10.27
C MET A 1 -4.55 -13.31 10.53
N THR A 2 -3.81 -12.20 10.59
CA THR A 2 -2.35 -12.19 10.84
C THR A 2 -1.94 -12.83 12.17
N THR A 3 -2.73 -12.65 13.23
CA THR A 3 -2.48 -13.26 14.55
C THR A 3 -2.90 -14.74 14.62
N LEU A 4 -3.89 -15.16 13.84
CA LEU A 4 -4.45 -16.52 13.88
C LEU A 4 -3.74 -17.47 12.91
N HIS A 5 -3.32 -16.97 11.74
CA HIS A 5 -2.74 -17.75 10.66
C HIS A 5 -1.57 -16.99 9.99
N PRO A 6 -0.51 -16.63 10.74
CA PRO A 6 0.61 -15.87 10.18
C PRO A 6 1.32 -16.59 9.01
N ASP A 7 1.26 -17.93 8.98
CA ASP A 7 1.79 -18.78 7.93
C ASP A 7 1.03 -18.70 6.60
N ARG A 8 -0.18 -18.11 6.61
CA ARG A 8 -1.07 -17.99 5.42
C ARG A 8 -1.17 -16.57 4.88
N VAL A 9 -0.50 -15.60 5.49
CA VAL A 9 -0.55 -14.20 5.07
C VAL A 9 0.76 -13.82 4.38
N VAL A 10 0.66 -13.46 3.09
CA VAL A 10 1.82 -13.09 2.26
C VAL A 10 2.34 -11.68 2.53
N ALA A 11 1.44 -10.73 2.78
CA ALA A 11 1.75 -9.35 3.13
C ALA A 11 0.48 -8.64 3.62
N VAL A 12 0.63 -7.44 4.21
CA VAL A 12 -0.49 -6.60 4.67
C VAL A 12 -0.31 -5.16 4.22
N TRP A 13 -1.37 -4.57 3.66
CA TRP A 13 -1.45 -3.13 3.43
C TRP A 13 -2.52 -2.51 4.33
N MET A 14 -2.11 -1.57 5.17
CA MET A 14 -2.91 -0.98 6.23
C MET A 14 -3.26 0.46 5.84
N ARG A 15 -4.28 0.64 4.99
CA ARG A 15 -4.75 1.98 4.58
C ARG A 15 -5.61 2.60 5.67
N SER A 16 -5.10 3.65 6.32
CA SER A 16 -5.78 4.43 7.37
C SER A 16 -6.34 3.61 8.56
N GLY A 17 -5.94 2.35 8.71
CA GLY A 17 -6.51 1.43 9.70
C GLY A 17 -5.46 0.48 10.26
N SER A 18 -5.33 0.45 11.59
CA SER A 18 -4.39 -0.41 12.32
C SER A 18 -4.97 -0.83 13.66
N SER A 19 -4.57 -1.97 14.19
CA SER A 19 -5.16 -2.54 15.41
C SER A 19 -4.93 -1.66 16.65
N LEU A 20 -3.79 -0.97 16.74
CA LEU A 20 -3.47 -0.17 17.93
C LEU A 20 -4.38 1.07 18.06
N MET A 21 -4.93 1.59 16.97
CA MET A 21 -5.83 2.76 17.03
C MET A 21 -7.15 2.45 17.72
N PHE A 22 -7.53 1.17 17.80
CA PHE A 22 -8.76 0.71 18.42
C PHE A 22 -8.57 0.35 19.90
N LEU A 23 -7.34 0.38 20.43
CA LEU A 23 -7.12 0.17 21.87
C LEU A 23 -7.68 1.32 22.74
N THR A 24 -8.15 2.41 22.11
CA THR A 24 -8.91 3.48 22.78
C THR A 24 -10.33 3.09 23.15
N HIS A 25 -10.78 1.91 22.73
CA HIS A 25 -12.13 1.40 22.89
C HIS A 25 -12.08 0.19 23.84
N PRO A 26 -12.73 0.23 25.01
CA PRO A 26 -12.65 -0.84 26.00
C PRO A 26 -13.20 -2.17 25.49
N GLU A 27 -14.08 -2.16 24.48
CA GLU A 27 -14.62 -3.34 23.82
C GLU A 27 -13.61 -4.11 22.96
N PHE A 28 -12.49 -3.48 22.56
CA PHE A 28 -11.46 -4.12 21.74
C PHE A 28 -10.27 -4.54 22.61
N ALA A 29 -10.36 -5.76 23.14
CA ALA A 29 -9.23 -6.38 23.80
C ALA A 29 -8.08 -6.61 22.79
N ARG A 30 -6.87 -6.30 23.25
CA ARG A 30 -5.66 -6.57 22.48
C ARG A 30 -5.49 -8.09 22.32
N PRO A 31 -5.39 -8.62 21.09
CA PRO A 31 -5.13 -10.04 20.90
C PRO A 31 -3.69 -10.38 21.25
N ASP A 32 -3.43 -11.65 21.58
CA ASP A 32 -2.08 -12.19 21.61
C ASP A 32 -1.43 -12.03 20.23
N VAL A 33 -0.23 -11.41 20.21
CA VAL A 33 0.53 -11.20 18.97
C VAL A 33 1.67 -12.21 18.91
N PRO A 34 1.54 -13.31 18.13
CA PRO A 34 2.59 -14.30 18.03
C PRO A 34 3.82 -13.73 17.31
N ALA A 35 5.02 -14.13 17.70
CA ALA A 35 6.27 -13.64 17.10
C ALA A 35 6.33 -13.84 15.57
N ALA A 36 5.71 -14.92 15.06
CA ALA A 36 5.62 -15.20 13.63
C ALA A 36 4.89 -14.12 12.83
N MET A 37 4.07 -13.28 13.47
CA MET A 37 3.39 -12.15 12.84
C MET A 37 4.40 -11.10 12.33
N TYR A 38 5.50 -10.88 13.06
CA TYR A 38 6.53 -9.90 12.71
C TYR A 38 7.32 -10.28 11.44
N ALA A 39 7.26 -11.56 11.03
CA ALA A 39 7.86 -12.03 9.78
C ALA A 39 6.99 -11.76 8.53
N ILE A 40 5.78 -11.20 8.70
CA ILE A 40 4.90 -10.84 7.59
C ILE A 40 5.27 -9.42 7.14
N PRO A 41 5.58 -9.19 5.85
CA PRO A 41 5.72 -7.85 5.28
C PRO A 41 4.46 -7.00 5.47
N MET A 42 4.59 -5.80 6.02
CA MET A 42 3.48 -4.88 6.25
C MET A 42 3.82 -3.46 5.80
N MET A 43 2.81 -2.71 5.36
CA MET A 43 2.94 -1.28 5.11
C MET A 43 1.77 -0.52 5.75
N THR A 44 2.09 0.45 6.59
CA THR A 44 1.12 1.41 7.12
C THR A 44 1.00 2.60 6.16
N ASN A 45 -0.22 3.01 5.87
CA ASN A 45 -0.51 4.01 4.85
C ASN A 45 -1.68 4.91 5.30
N PRO A 46 -1.46 5.80 6.30
CA PRO A 46 -2.41 6.85 6.61
C PRO A 46 -2.32 8.00 5.60
N GLY A 47 -3.38 8.78 5.47
CA GLY A 47 -3.36 10.06 4.76
C GLY A 47 -2.80 11.18 5.64
N VAL A 48 -2.00 12.08 5.08
CA VAL A 48 -1.44 13.23 5.82
C VAL A 48 -2.52 14.15 6.40
N LYS A 49 -3.70 14.24 5.76
CA LYS A 49 -4.83 15.03 6.29
C LYS A 49 -5.52 14.37 7.49
N GLU A 50 -5.13 13.13 7.85
CA GLU A 50 -5.60 12.45 9.06
C GLU A 50 -4.80 12.85 10.31
N LYS A 51 -3.77 13.69 10.16
CA LYS A 51 -3.01 14.26 11.29
C LYS A 51 -3.96 14.91 12.29
N PRO A 52 -3.80 14.64 13.60
CA PRO A 52 -4.59 15.33 14.60
C PRO A 52 -4.27 16.83 14.58
N LYS A 53 -5.29 17.67 14.79
CA LYS A 53 -5.12 19.11 14.96
C LYS A 53 -4.64 19.40 16.39
N LEU A 54 -3.36 19.16 16.65
CA LEU A 54 -2.73 19.43 17.94
C LEU A 54 -2.14 20.84 17.95
N ASN A 55 -2.19 21.49 19.12
CA ASN A 55 -1.45 22.73 19.35
C ASN A 55 0.01 22.36 19.70
N PRO A 56 1.01 22.73 18.88
CA PRO A 56 2.41 22.39 19.14
C PRO A 56 2.97 23.07 20.39
N ASP A 57 2.39 24.19 20.83
CA ASP A 57 2.86 24.96 21.98
C ASP A 57 2.19 24.54 23.31
N ALA A 58 1.21 23.63 23.24
CA ALA A 58 0.51 23.14 24.43
C ALA A 58 1.17 21.85 24.94
N PRO A 59 1.28 21.66 26.27
CA PRO A 59 1.72 20.39 26.84
C PRO A 59 0.77 19.26 26.41
N ASP A 60 1.34 18.17 25.89
CA ASP A 60 0.57 17.00 25.47
C ASP A 60 0.20 16.12 26.67
N ASN A 61 -0.93 16.46 27.31
CA ASN A 61 -1.47 15.78 28.48
C ASN A 61 -2.30 14.52 28.16
N ARG A 62 -2.29 14.07 26.90
CA ARG A 62 -2.99 12.84 26.50
C ARG A 62 -2.33 11.62 27.13
N THR A 63 -3.16 10.64 27.51
CA THR A 63 -2.71 9.30 27.91
C THR A 63 -2.00 8.58 26.75
N ASP A 64 -1.22 7.54 27.05
CA ASP A 64 -0.55 6.74 26.02
C ASP A 64 -1.54 6.13 25.02
N VAL A 65 -2.72 5.75 25.49
CA VAL A 65 -3.81 5.23 24.66
C VAL A 65 -4.36 6.32 23.73
N GLU A 66 -4.59 7.53 24.23
CA GLU A 66 -5.04 8.66 23.41
C GLU A 66 -3.99 9.11 22.37
N LYS A 67 -2.70 8.89 22.65
CA LYS A 67 -1.61 9.11 21.69
C LYS A 67 -1.58 8.09 20.56
N MET A 68 -2.43 7.06 20.59
CA MET A 68 -2.63 6.10 19.50
C MET A 68 -3.96 6.33 18.76
N LYS A 69 -4.78 7.29 19.19
CA LYS A 69 -6.14 7.46 18.68
C LYS A 69 -6.18 7.92 17.22
N GLY A 70 -6.92 7.16 16.41
CA GLY A 70 -7.24 7.51 15.03
C GLY A 70 -6.18 7.09 14.00
N PRO A 71 -6.48 7.28 12.70
CA PRO A 71 -5.70 6.73 11.60
C PRO A 71 -4.22 7.09 11.61
N TRP A 72 -3.88 8.37 11.76
CA TRP A 72 -2.50 8.84 11.70
C TRP A 72 -1.65 8.28 12.85
N LEU A 73 -2.07 8.56 14.09
CA LEU A 73 -1.33 8.18 15.29
C LEU A 73 -1.29 6.67 15.50
N GLY A 74 -2.40 5.98 15.23
CA GLY A 74 -2.45 4.53 15.40
C GLY A 74 -1.58 3.78 14.40
N ASN A 75 -1.43 4.28 13.16
CA ASN A 75 -0.49 3.71 12.19
C ASN A 75 0.96 3.92 12.63
N ILE A 76 1.31 5.10 13.16
CA ILE A 76 2.65 5.37 13.73
C ILE A 76 2.92 4.42 14.89
N ALA A 77 2.00 4.34 15.87
CA ALA A 77 2.16 3.44 17.02
C ALA A 77 2.32 1.97 16.60
N THR A 78 1.57 1.54 15.56
CA THR A 78 1.69 0.18 15.02
C THR A 78 3.05 -0.04 14.36
N PHE A 79 3.51 0.92 13.57
CA PHE A 79 4.83 0.89 12.97
C PHE A 79 5.92 0.76 14.03
N GLU A 80 5.94 1.67 15.02
CA GLU A 80 6.96 1.71 16.08
C GLU A 80 6.96 0.41 16.89
N GLU A 81 5.79 -0.08 17.30
CA GLU A 81 5.71 -1.28 18.12
C GLU A 81 6.18 -2.53 17.35
N TYR A 82 5.81 -2.65 16.07
CA TYR A 82 6.17 -3.82 15.29
C TYR A 82 7.62 -3.76 14.84
N ARG A 83 8.11 -2.58 14.46
CA ARG A 83 9.50 -2.40 14.05
C ARG A 83 10.45 -2.62 15.22
N GLY A 84 10.12 -2.14 16.41
CA GLY A 84 10.88 -2.40 17.65
C GLY A 84 10.96 -3.88 18.07
N LYS A 85 10.18 -4.76 17.43
CA LYS A 85 10.23 -6.22 17.59
C LYS A 85 10.86 -6.93 16.39
N GLY A 86 11.58 -6.20 15.54
CA GLY A 86 12.20 -6.70 14.32
C GLY A 86 11.23 -6.90 13.17
N GLY A 87 10.01 -6.37 13.26
CA GLY A 87 8.95 -6.55 12.27
C GLY A 87 9.28 -5.97 10.90
N LEU A 88 8.84 -6.65 9.85
CA LEU A 88 9.03 -6.23 8.46
C LEU A 88 7.95 -5.21 8.06
N ILE A 89 8.00 -4.02 8.65
CA ILE A 89 6.95 -3.00 8.52
C ILE A 89 7.51 -1.68 7.99
N GLY A 90 6.76 -1.05 7.07
CA GLY A 90 7.03 0.30 6.61
C GLY A 90 5.95 1.31 7.01
N PHE A 91 6.27 2.59 6.85
CA PHE A 91 5.38 3.73 6.99
C PHE A 91 5.41 4.55 5.71
N ALA A 92 4.27 4.66 5.02
CA ALA A 92 4.15 5.32 3.72
C ALA A 92 2.92 6.24 3.74
N PRO A 93 3.01 7.44 4.34
CA PRO A 93 1.87 8.34 4.42
C PRO A 93 1.52 8.86 3.01
N ASP A 94 0.22 8.88 2.67
CA ASP A 94 -0.24 9.51 1.43
C ASP A 94 -0.29 11.04 1.61
N PRO A 95 0.52 11.83 0.87
CA PRO A 95 0.57 13.27 1.05
C PRO A 95 -0.71 13.99 0.57
N ARG A 96 -1.58 13.32 -0.19
CA ARG A 96 -2.72 13.95 -0.86
C ARG A 96 -4.06 13.70 -0.19
N THR A 97 -4.14 12.78 0.77
CA THR A 97 -5.44 12.30 1.28
C THR A 97 -5.65 12.41 2.78
N GLY A 98 -6.93 12.33 3.18
CA GLY A 98 -7.41 11.93 4.50
C GLY A 98 -7.89 10.48 4.50
N HIS A 99 -9.07 10.22 5.06
CA HIS A 99 -9.65 8.87 5.17
C HIS A 99 -10.30 8.35 3.87
N GLU A 100 -10.37 9.18 2.83
CA GLU A 100 -10.89 8.82 1.52
C GLU A 100 -10.00 7.82 0.76
N CYS A 101 -10.55 7.18 -0.27
CA CYS A 101 -9.74 6.34 -1.15
C CYS A 101 -8.88 7.22 -2.07
N GLY A 102 -7.59 7.34 -1.76
CA GLY A 102 -6.59 7.94 -2.63
C GLY A 102 -6.02 6.98 -3.67
N ASP A 103 -4.86 7.32 -4.21
CA ASP A 103 -4.13 6.46 -5.14
C ASP A 103 -3.08 5.58 -4.45
N SER A 104 -3.35 5.11 -3.24
CA SER A 104 -2.45 4.20 -2.52
C SER A 104 -2.10 2.94 -3.29
N ARG A 105 -2.94 2.54 -4.26
CA ARG A 105 -2.64 1.45 -5.20
C ARG A 105 -1.32 1.60 -5.93
N TYR A 106 -0.85 2.82 -6.19
CA TYR A 106 0.41 3.05 -6.91
C TYR A 106 1.62 2.51 -6.16
N LEU A 107 1.59 2.53 -4.82
CA LEU A 107 2.62 1.87 -4.01
C LEU A 107 2.19 0.48 -3.50
N ALA A 108 0.89 0.28 -3.21
CA ALA A 108 0.40 -0.98 -2.67
C ALA A 108 0.60 -2.14 -3.66
N ILE A 109 0.35 -1.93 -4.95
CA ILE A 109 0.54 -2.96 -5.98
C ILE A 109 2.01 -3.41 -6.06
N PRO A 110 3.01 -2.54 -6.29
CA PRO A 110 4.40 -2.98 -6.37
C PRO A 110 4.92 -3.58 -5.04
N PHE A 111 4.46 -3.08 -3.88
CA PHE A 111 4.78 -3.70 -2.60
C PHE A 111 4.25 -5.14 -2.50
N LEU A 112 2.96 -5.34 -2.80
CA LEU A 112 2.32 -6.65 -2.74
C LEU A 112 2.90 -7.61 -3.79
N ASP A 113 3.18 -7.13 -5.00
CA ASP A 113 3.81 -7.90 -6.08
C ASP A 113 5.20 -8.41 -5.67
N ALA A 114 6.04 -7.54 -5.11
CA ALA A 114 7.34 -7.94 -4.57
C ALA A 114 7.21 -8.99 -3.46
N CYS A 115 6.27 -8.81 -2.53
CA CYS A 115 6.05 -9.78 -1.45
C CYS A 115 5.55 -11.13 -1.99
N LEU A 116 4.67 -11.13 -2.99
CA LEU A 116 4.19 -12.34 -3.67
C LEU A 116 5.36 -13.07 -4.36
N ALA A 117 6.17 -12.35 -5.13
CA ALA A 117 7.32 -12.92 -5.83
C ALA A 117 8.34 -13.54 -4.88
N MET A 118 8.58 -12.91 -3.73
CA MET A 118 9.55 -13.40 -2.74
C MET A 118 9.02 -14.55 -1.89
N ARG A 119 7.71 -14.59 -1.60
CA ARG A 119 7.15 -15.50 -0.59
C ARG A 119 6.28 -16.63 -1.15
N LEU A 120 5.78 -16.54 -2.38
CA LEU A 120 5.00 -17.64 -2.94
C LEU A 120 5.90 -18.85 -3.27
N PRO A 121 5.46 -20.07 -2.92
CA PRO A 121 6.10 -21.28 -3.38
C PRO A 121 5.85 -21.50 -4.88
N ASP A 122 6.73 -22.25 -5.53
CA ASP A 122 6.64 -22.52 -6.97
C ASP A 122 5.43 -23.40 -7.33
N LYS A 123 4.91 -24.14 -6.35
CA LYS A 123 3.73 -25.01 -6.47
C LYS A 123 2.67 -24.63 -5.44
N GLY A 124 1.41 -24.57 -5.88
CA GLY A 124 0.27 -24.33 -4.99
C GLY A 124 0.13 -25.39 -3.90
N GLY A 125 -0.41 -24.99 -2.74
CA GLY A 125 -0.62 -25.86 -1.58
C GLY A 125 0.59 -26.04 -0.67
N GLN A 126 1.74 -25.49 -1.03
CA GLN A 126 2.94 -25.46 -0.18
C GLN A 126 2.91 -24.24 0.79
N LYS A 127 3.75 -24.30 1.83
CA LYS A 127 3.92 -23.20 2.78
C LYS A 127 4.57 -21.99 2.10
N LEU A 128 4.25 -20.79 2.59
CA LEU A 128 4.93 -19.57 2.17
C LEU A 128 6.43 -19.66 2.49
N LYS A 129 7.26 -19.18 1.57
CA LYS A 129 8.69 -19.00 1.82
C LYS A 129 8.88 -17.92 2.91
N PRO A 130 9.92 -18.05 3.76
CA PRO A 130 10.37 -16.95 4.61
C PRO A 130 10.65 -15.69 3.79
N MET A 131 10.56 -14.52 4.41
CA MET A 131 10.93 -13.28 3.73
C MET A 131 12.44 -13.10 3.78
N GLU A 132 13.09 -13.08 2.62
CA GLU A 132 14.51 -12.74 2.51
C GLU A 132 14.71 -11.24 2.75
N THR A 133 15.58 -10.88 3.69
CA THR A 133 15.78 -9.47 4.10
C THR A 133 17.12 -8.88 3.65
N SER A 134 17.98 -9.66 2.99
CA SER A 134 19.32 -9.22 2.58
C SER A 134 19.30 -8.06 1.57
N ASN A 135 18.22 -7.96 0.79
CA ASN A 135 18.04 -6.93 -0.25
C ASN A 135 17.18 -5.75 0.25
N ALA A 136 16.82 -5.73 1.53
CA ALA A 136 15.96 -4.71 2.09
C ALA A 136 16.62 -3.32 2.04
N TRP A 137 15.77 -2.31 2.01
CA TRP A 137 16.15 -0.92 2.15
C TRP A 137 15.61 -0.39 3.48
N LEU A 138 16.18 0.70 3.97
CA LEU A 138 15.77 1.35 5.20
C LEU A 138 15.70 2.86 5.00
N ALA A 139 14.71 3.49 5.61
CA ALA A 139 14.56 4.95 5.66
C ALA A 139 14.23 5.41 7.09
N PRO A 140 14.59 6.64 7.48
CA PRO A 140 14.11 7.21 8.75
C PRO A 140 12.58 7.30 8.77
N LEU A 141 11.96 7.13 9.93
CA LEU A 141 10.53 7.43 10.10
C LEU A 141 10.26 8.90 9.76
N PHE A 142 9.22 9.15 8.95
CA PHE A 142 8.90 10.45 8.33
C PHE A 142 9.91 10.99 7.31
N GLY A 143 10.97 10.22 7.01
CA GLY A 143 11.87 10.53 5.91
C GLY A 143 11.24 10.23 4.54
N ASP A 144 11.95 10.64 3.49
CA ASP A 144 11.55 10.48 2.10
C ASP A 144 12.69 9.93 1.22
N GLU A 145 13.76 9.46 1.86
CA GLU A 145 14.93 8.84 1.27
C GLU A 145 15.22 7.50 1.94
N ALA A 146 15.26 6.44 1.14
CA ALA A 146 15.65 5.11 1.55
C ALA A 146 17.05 4.79 1.02
N LYS A 147 17.79 3.95 1.75
CA LYS A 147 19.10 3.42 1.35
C LYS A 147 19.13 1.90 1.51
N PRO A 148 20.03 1.18 0.83
CA PRO A 148 20.27 -0.24 1.13
C PRO A 148 20.50 -0.43 2.63
N ALA A 149 19.95 -1.50 3.21
CA ALA A 149 20.03 -1.74 4.66
C ALA A 149 21.47 -1.72 5.20
N ALA A 150 22.44 -2.21 4.42
CA ALA A 150 23.86 -2.19 4.77
C ALA A 150 24.49 -0.78 4.84
N GLU A 151 23.88 0.20 4.17
CA GLU A 151 24.35 1.59 4.12
C GLU A 151 23.60 2.51 5.09
N PHE A 152 22.51 2.01 5.69
CA PHE A 152 21.71 2.78 6.63
C PHE A 152 22.49 3.04 7.92
N LYS A 153 22.51 4.31 8.36
CA LYS A 153 23.28 4.77 9.54
C LYS A 153 22.42 5.00 10.79
N GLY A 154 21.10 4.94 10.66
CA GLY A 154 20.17 5.06 11.79
C GLY A 154 19.93 3.73 12.49
N ASN A 155 19.06 3.73 13.51
CA ASN A 155 18.61 2.52 14.19
C ASN A 155 17.70 1.71 13.25
N PRO A 156 18.06 0.48 12.84
CA PRO A 156 17.20 -0.35 12.01
C PRO A 156 15.85 -0.64 12.66
N ASP A 157 15.77 -0.76 13.99
CA ASP A 157 14.55 -1.10 14.74
C ASP A 157 13.55 0.07 14.85
N GLU A 158 13.90 1.23 14.28
CA GLU A 158 13.04 2.41 14.14
C GLU A 158 12.84 2.82 12.68
N ALA A 159 13.43 2.09 11.74
CA ALA A 159 13.49 2.45 10.33
C ALA A 159 12.33 1.86 9.51
N VAL A 160 11.83 2.63 8.55
CA VAL A 160 10.88 2.19 7.53
C VAL A 160 11.53 1.10 6.68
N TRP A 161 10.81 -0.01 6.48
CA TRP A 161 11.32 -1.17 5.76
C TRP A 161 10.59 -1.37 4.41
N PRO A 162 11.26 -1.08 3.28
CA PRO A 162 10.91 -1.64 1.97
C PRO A 162 11.67 -2.95 1.67
N PRO A 163 11.05 -3.94 0.99
CA PRO A 163 11.64 -5.26 0.79
C PRO A 163 12.81 -5.30 -0.21
N ASN A 164 12.88 -4.35 -1.13
CA ASN A 164 13.92 -4.27 -2.16
C ASN A 164 14.04 -2.85 -2.75
N GLU A 165 15.03 -2.64 -3.62
CA GLU A 165 15.32 -1.36 -4.27
C GLU A 165 14.14 -0.82 -5.10
N ALA A 166 13.44 -1.68 -5.85
CA ALA A 166 12.34 -1.25 -6.72
C ALA A 166 11.19 -0.67 -5.87
N VAL A 167 10.81 -1.35 -4.80
CA VAL A 167 9.78 -0.86 -3.87
C VAL A 167 10.28 0.36 -3.10
N ALA A 168 11.56 0.42 -2.73
CA ALA A 168 12.14 1.59 -2.06
C ALA A 168 12.06 2.84 -2.94
N LYS A 169 12.39 2.74 -4.23
CA LYS A 169 12.27 3.85 -5.19
C LYS A 169 10.82 4.29 -5.37
N ALA A 170 9.90 3.35 -5.53
CA ALA A 170 8.47 3.64 -5.59
C ALA A 170 7.98 4.32 -4.29
N TRP A 171 8.45 3.86 -3.13
CA TRP A 171 8.12 4.45 -1.83
C TRP A 171 8.62 5.90 -1.74
N MET A 172 9.87 6.18 -2.12
CA MET A 172 10.45 7.53 -2.10
C MET A 172 9.65 8.52 -2.97
N GLU A 173 9.17 8.08 -4.14
CA GLU A 173 8.32 8.91 -4.99
C GLU A 173 6.90 9.07 -4.41
N TYR A 174 6.32 7.99 -3.90
CA TYR A 174 4.96 7.97 -3.37
C TYR A 174 4.80 8.85 -2.14
N VAL A 175 5.71 8.81 -1.16
CA VAL A 175 5.56 9.64 0.05
C VAL A 175 5.71 11.14 -0.25
N LYS A 176 6.37 11.50 -1.37
CA LYS A 176 6.51 12.89 -1.83
C LYS A 176 5.29 13.35 -2.62
N THR A 177 4.75 12.49 -3.50
CA THR A 177 3.80 12.90 -4.54
C THR A 177 2.40 12.28 -4.41
N GLY A 178 2.28 11.18 -3.67
CA GLY A 178 1.12 10.31 -3.59
C GLY A 178 0.91 9.42 -4.81
N ALA A 179 1.87 9.37 -5.74
CA ALA A 179 1.84 8.53 -6.93
C ALA A 179 3.22 7.88 -7.16
N THR A 180 3.28 6.93 -8.09
CA THR A 180 4.53 6.32 -8.55
C THR A 180 4.56 6.37 -10.07
N SER A 181 5.74 6.60 -10.63
CA SER A 181 5.96 6.52 -12.06
C SER A 181 5.90 5.05 -12.50
N ASP A 182 5.02 4.73 -13.44
CA ASP A 182 4.97 3.42 -14.09
C ASP A 182 5.45 3.57 -15.54
N THR A 183 6.62 3.00 -15.82
CA THR A 183 7.21 2.96 -17.15
C THR A 183 7.03 1.60 -17.83
N THR A 184 6.28 0.68 -17.20
CA THR A 184 6.04 -0.65 -17.75
C THR A 184 5.21 -0.51 -19.03
N PRO A 185 5.73 -0.93 -20.20
CA PRO A 185 4.95 -0.89 -21.42
C PRO A 185 3.73 -1.81 -21.28
N PRO A 186 2.57 -1.45 -21.86
CA PRO A 186 1.45 -2.37 -21.88
C PRO A 186 1.86 -3.68 -22.56
N PRO A 187 1.31 -4.84 -22.13
CA PRO A 187 1.54 -6.09 -22.82
C PRO A 187 1.25 -5.94 -24.32
N ALA A 188 2.06 -6.58 -25.16
CA ALA A 188 1.83 -6.56 -26.61
C ALA A 188 0.38 -7.00 -26.91
N PRO A 189 -0.34 -6.30 -27.80
CA PRO A 189 -1.68 -6.70 -28.18
C PRO A 189 -1.67 -8.15 -28.68
N PHE A 190 -2.52 -9.00 -28.09
CA PHE A 190 -2.73 -10.36 -28.56
C PHE A 190 -4.01 -10.43 -29.41
N ASN A 191 -4.08 -11.40 -30.33
CA ASN A 191 -5.23 -11.61 -31.23
C ASN A 191 -5.59 -10.40 -32.13
N VAL A 192 -4.61 -9.62 -32.56
CA VAL A 192 -4.84 -8.54 -33.54
C VAL A 192 -5.33 -9.15 -34.86
N ARG A 193 -6.56 -8.81 -35.25
CA ARG A 193 -7.14 -9.21 -36.53
C ARG A 193 -7.18 -8.02 -37.48
N LEU A 194 -6.55 -8.15 -38.64
CA LEU A 194 -6.65 -7.19 -39.73
C LEU A 194 -7.92 -7.50 -40.52
N ALA A 195 -8.81 -6.52 -40.67
CA ALA A 195 -9.90 -6.57 -41.62
C ALA A 195 -9.60 -5.56 -42.73
N GLN A 196 -9.43 -6.05 -43.96
CA GLN A 196 -9.33 -5.19 -45.13
C GLN A 196 -10.70 -4.54 -45.34
N ARG A 197 -10.82 -3.23 -45.11
CA ARG A 197 -11.93 -2.48 -45.70
C ARG A 197 -11.66 -2.43 -47.20
N GLY A 198 -12.49 -3.12 -47.98
CA GLY A 198 -12.39 -3.15 -49.43
C GLY A 198 -12.19 -1.74 -50.00
N SER A 199 -11.27 -1.64 -50.95
CA SER A 199 -11.01 -0.43 -51.73
C SER A 199 -12.34 0.10 -52.28
N GLY A 200 -12.79 1.23 -51.74
CA GLY A 200 -14.02 1.88 -52.18
C GLY A 200 -13.92 2.20 -53.65
N ASN A 201 -14.68 1.47 -54.47
CA ASN A 201 -15.01 1.94 -55.80
C ASN A 201 -15.97 3.13 -55.61
N ARG A 202 -15.50 4.31 -56.00
CA ARG A 202 -16.29 5.54 -56.02
C ARG A 202 -17.49 5.32 -56.93
N ASN A 203 -18.69 5.33 -56.35
CA ASN A 203 -19.93 5.96 -56.83
C ASN A 203 -21.11 5.25 -56.18
N TYR A 204 -21.85 5.95 -55.30
CA TYR A 204 -23.30 6.17 -55.38
C TYR A 204 -23.81 6.75 -54.05
N LEU A 205 -24.32 7.98 -54.18
CA LEU A 205 -25.28 8.75 -53.39
C LEU A 205 -25.39 8.56 -51.86
N GLY A 206 -25.29 9.71 -51.18
CA GLY A 206 -25.32 9.87 -49.74
C GLY A 206 -26.54 9.26 -49.03
N ARG A 207 -26.25 8.59 -47.92
CA ARG A 207 -27.09 8.64 -46.73
C ARG A 207 -26.20 8.91 -45.52
N ARG A 208 -26.41 10.07 -44.89
CA ARG A 208 -25.81 10.46 -43.61
C ARG A 208 -26.18 9.42 -42.55
N SER A 209 -25.21 8.67 -42.03
CA SER A 209 -25.42 7.90 -40.79
C SER A 209 -25.15 8.81 -39.59
N ARG A 210 -26.12 8.85 -38.69
CA ARG A 210 -26.11 9.67 -37.48
C ARG A 210 -25.14 9.07 -36.47
N PHE A 211 -24.35 9.92 -35.83
CA PHE A 211 -23.64 9.61 -34.59
C PHE A 211 -24.61 9.02 -33.56
N ARG A 212 -24.35 7.80 -33.08
CA ARG A 212 -24.97 7.29 -31.86
C ARG A 212 -24.16 7.77 -30.67
N LYS A 213 -24.69 8.78 -29.96
CA LYS A 213 -24.29 9.11 -28.59
C LYS A 213 -24.66 7.94 -27.68
N TRP A 214 -23.74 7.61 -26.78
CA TRP A 214 -23.92 6.65 -25.70
C TRP A 214 -24.63 7.34 -24.53
N HIS A 215 -25.76 6.79 -24.06
CA HIS A 215 -26.39 7.18 -22.80
C HIS A 215 -26.58 5.93 -21.92
N PRO A 216 -26.37 6.03 -20.60
CA PRO A 216 -26.49 4.92 -19.68
C PRO A 216 -27.96 4.66 -19.31
N THR A 217 -28.33 3.40 -19.20
CA THR A 217 -29.65 2.95 -18.77
C THR A 217 -29.77 3.07 -17.24
N VAL A 218 -30.73 3.87 -16.78
CA VAL A 218 -31.21 3.83 -15.39
C VAL A 218 -32.38 2.85 -15.36
N HIS A 219 -32.36 1.88 -14.44
CA HIS A 219 -33.55 1.09 -14.11
C HIS A 219 -34.16 1.66 -12.84
N SER A 220 -35.42 2.07 -12.95
CA SER A 220 -36.37 2.14 -11.84
C SER A 220 -37.74 1.83 -12.41
N SER A 221 -38.44 0.90 -11.77
CA SER A 221 -39.89 0.77 -11.91
C SER A 221 -40.46 0.13 -10.65
N ALA A 222 -41.39 0.89 -10.07
CA ALA A 222 -42.54 0.53 -9.22
C ALA A 222 -42.31 -0.27 -7.94
#